data_AF-A0A7Y5UVI2-F1
#
_entry.id   AF-A0A7Y5UVI2-F1
#
_cell.length_a   1.000
_cell.length_b   1.000
_cell.length_c   1.000
_cell.angle_alpha   90.00
_cell.angle_beta   90.00
_cell.angle_gamma   90.00
#
_symmetry.space_group_name_H-M   'P 1'
#
loop_
_entity.id
_entity.type
_entity.pdbx_description
1 polymer ?
#
loop_
_entity_poly.entity_id
_entity_poly.type
_entity_poly.pdbx_seq_one_letter_code
_entity_poly.pdbx_strand_id
1 'polypeptide(L)'
;MAHLLTMLAAETAAGLEAAALERLEDARAALRAERRGAAVYLAGYVAEMTLKWAAFRLVDPYGTQHVGALLGSAKGLAGSVMVPEPWESGHSLQFWLSYLRAKRLAVGLAPLAFDPELDRYVASCWRDWRVKMRYVPWQVITGREAARFVWRVRWLAARRDRLWR
;
A
#
# COMPACT_ATOMS: atom_id res chain seq x y z
N MET A 1 -2.94 12.06 -29.51
CA MET A 1 -4.18 11.33 -29.14
C MET A 1 -3.94 9.89 -28.70
N ALA A 2 -3.01 9.13 -29.29
CA ALA A 2 -2.71 7.75 -28.86
C ALA A 2 -2.19 7.62 -27.40
N HIS A 3 -1.51 8.65 -26.87
CA HIS A 3 -0.94 8.64 -25.51
C HIS A 3 -1.98 8.82 -24.38
N LEU A 4 -3.15 9.41 -24.68
CA LEU A 4 -4.25 9.60 -23.72
C LEU A 4 -5.13 8.35 -23.59
N LEU A 5 -5.19 7.53 -24.64
CA LEU A 5 -5.91 6.24 -24.60
C LEU A 5 -5.16 5.19 -23.76
N THR A 6 -3.83 5.32 -23.63
CA THR A 6 -3.03 4.47 -22.73
C THR A 6 -3.29 4.79 -21.26
N MET A 7 -3.69 6.01 -20.92
CA MET A 7 -4.10 6.39 -19.55
C MET A 7 -5.51 5.88 -19.17
N LEU A 8 -6.29 5.41 -20.14
CA LEU A 8 -7.60 4.78 -19.93
C LEU A 8 -7.54 3.26 -19.98
N ALA A 9 -6.36 2.66 -20.19
CA ALA A 9 -6.18 1.23 -19.95
C ALA A 9 -6.44 0.97 -18.47
N ALA A 10 -7.61 0.40 -18.19
CA ALA A 10 -8.09 0.33 -16.82
C ALA A 10 -7.08 -0.40 -15.93
N GLU A 11 -6.64 0.29 -14.88
CA GLU A 11 -5.58 -0.13 -13.96
C GLU A 11 -5.82 -1.56 -13.51
N THR A 12 -4.97 -2.50 -13.94
CA THR A 12 -5.07 -3.91 -13.54
C THR A 12 -4.30 -4.14 -12.26
N ALA A 13 -4.58 -5.25 -11.55
CA ALA A 13 -3.80 -5.59 -10.37
C ALA A 13 -2.29 -5.77 -10.71
N ALA A 14 -1.95 -6.36 -11.86
CA ALA A 14 -0.55 -6.41 -12.30
C ALA A 14 0.05 -5.02 -12.56
N GLY A 15 -0.73 -4.10 -13.15
CA GLY A 15 -0.33 -2.69 -13.32
C GLY A 15 -0.08 -1.98 -11.99
N LEU A 16 -0.86 -2.31 -10.95
CA LEU A 16 -0.71 -1.76 -9.60
C LEU A 16 0.64 -2.15 -8.97
N GLU A 17 1.14 -3.37 -9.21
CA GLU A 17 2.47 -3.79 -8.76
C GLU A 17 3.57 -2.98 -9.43
N ALA A 18 3.53 -2.88 -10.76
CA ALA A 18 4.51 -2.14 -11.53
C ALA A 18 4.55 -0.67 -11.08
N ALA A 19 3.40 -0.05 -10.91
CA ALA A 19 3.29 1.32 -10.42
C ALA A 19 3.79 1.47 -8.98
N ALA A 20 3.60 0.48 -8.10
CA ALA A 20 4.15 0.51 -6.74
C ALA A 20 5.70 0.49 -6.75
N LEU A 21 6.30 -0.30 -7.65
CA LEU A 21 7.76 -0.38 -7.79
C LEU A 21 8.34 0.92 -8.37
N GLU A 22 7.69 1.49 -9.39
CA GLU A 22 8.07 2.80 -9.94
C GLU A 22 8.05 3.89 -8.85
N ARG A 23 6.94 3.96 -8.09
CA ARG A 23 6.80 4.94 -7.00
C ARG A 23 7.78 4.73 -5.86
N LEU A 24 8.29 3.52 -5.67
CA LEU A 24 9.35 3.27 -4.69
C LEU A 24 10.66 3.92 -5.13
N GLU A 25 10.99 3.85 -6.42
CA GLU A 25 12.16 4.55 -6.95
C GLU A 25 11.98 6.07 -6.89
N ASP A 26 10.78 6.58 -7.17
CA ASP A 26 10.46 8.01 -6.99
C ASP A 26 10.64 8.44 -5.54
N ALA A 27 10.17 7.65 -4.57
CA ALA A 27 10.34 7.93 -3.15
C ALA A 27 11.82 7.96 -2.75
N ARG A 28 12.64 7.03 -3.28
CA ARG A 28 14.08 6.99 -3.05
C ARG A 28 14.77 8.20 -3.69
N ALA A 29 14.37 8.61 -4.88
CA ALA A 29 14.89 9.80 -5.55
C ALA A 29 14.54 11.08 -4.78
N ALA A 30 13.30 11.20 -4.31
CA ALA A 30 12.87 12.29 -3.45
C ALA A 30 13.69 12.36 -2.15
N LEU A 31 13.97 11.22 -1.53
CA LEU A 31 14.80 11.14 -0.32
C LEU A 31 16.24 11.63 -0.57
N ARG A 32 16.87 11.19 -1.67
CA ARG A 32 18.22 11.65 -2.06
C ARG A 32 18.28 13.14 -2.36
N ALA A 33 17.20 13.70 -2.91
CA ALA A 33 17.06 15.12 -3.19
C ALA A 33 16.59 15.94 -1.96
N GLU A 34 16.60 15.35 -0.76
CA GLU A 34 16.12 15.97 0.49
C GLU A 34 14.67 16.48 0.46
N ARG A 35 13.86 16.00 -0.49
CA ARG A 35 12.41 16.25 -0.56
C ARG A 35 11.67 15.29 0.38
N ARG A 36 11.90 15.47 1.68
CA ARG A 36 11.53 14.51 2.76
C ARG A 36 10.03 14.21 2.82
N GLY A 37 9.19 15.24 2.76
CA GLY A 37 7.73 15.07 2.73
C GLY A 37 7.25 14.30 1.50
N ALA A 38 7.78 14.61 0.32
CA ALA A 38 7.47 13.87 -0.90
C ALA A 38 7.92 12.41 -0.82
N ALA A 39 9.10 12.14 -0.24
CA ALA A 39 9.59 10.78 -0.04
C ALA A 39 8.66 9.96 0.87
N VAL A 40 8.19 10.54 1.98
CA VAL A 40 7.23 9.89 2.89
C VAL A 40 5.88 9.68 2.22
N TYR A 41 5.37 10.69 1.50
CA TYR A 41 4.11 10.62 0.77
C TYR A 41 4.12 9.48 -0.26
N LEU A 42 5.10 9.47 -1.15
CA LEU A 42 5.25 8.46 -2.20
C LEU A 42 5.44 7.06 -1.60
N ALA A 43 6.29 6.93 -0.58
CA ALA A 43 6.49 5.65 0.10
C ALA A 43 5.20 5.13 0.77
N GLY A 44 4.36 6.01 1.32
CA GLY A 44 3.06 5.62 1.86
C GLY A 44 2.13 5.04 0.79
N TYR A 45 2.08 5.66 -0.41
CA TYR A 45 1.38 5.10 -1.56
C TYR A 45 1.90 3.72 -1.95
N VAL A 46 3.22 3.51 -1.97
CA VAL A 46 3.80 2.20 -2.26
C VAL A 46 3.33 1.14 -1.26
N ALA A 47 3.28 1.47 0.04
CA ALA A 47 2.79 0.53 1.05
C ALA A 47 1.33 0.15 0.82
N GLU A 48 0.48 1.13 0.51
CA GLU A 48 -0.94 0.91 0.18
C GLU A 48 -1.09 0.02 -1.06
N MET A 49 -0.41 0.37 -2.16
CA MET A 49 -0.46 -0.36 -3.42
C MET A 49 0.05 -1.79 -3.26
N THR A 50 1.10 -1.99 -2.46
CA THR A 50 1.65 -3.34 -2.17
C THR A 50 0.63 -4.21 -1.43
N LEU A 51 -0.04 -3.68 -0.41
CA LEU A 51 -1.05 -4.42 0.34
C LEU A 51 -2.29 -4.71 -0.52
N LYS A 52 -2.76 -3.72 -1.29
CA LYS A 52 -3.86 -3.89 -2.26
C LYS A 52 -3.53 -4.97 -3.28
N TRP A 53 -2.37 -4.88 -3.93
CA TRP A 53 -1.93 -5.86 -4.90
C TRP A 53 -1.90 -7.26 -4.29
N ALA A 54 -1.28 -7.44 -3.12
CA ALA A 54 -1.22 -8.75 -2.48
C ALA A 54 -2.61 -9.31 -2.19
N ALA A 55 -3.55 -8.48 -1.71
CA ALA A 55 -4.91 -8.93 -1.46
C ALA A 55 -5.66 -9.25 -2.75
N PHE A 56 -5.44 -8.49 -3.81
CA PHE A 56 -6.02 -8.72 -5.14
C PHE A 56 -5.49 -9.97 -5.80
N ARG A 57 -4.21 -10.32 -5.61
CA ARG A 57 -3.61 -11.56 -6.10
C ARG A 57 -4.27 -12.83 -5.54
N LEU A 58 -4.89 -12.75 -4.37
CA LEU A 58 -5.67 -13.85 -3.79
C LEU A 58 -7.03 -14.04 -4.47
N VAL A 59 -7.55 -13.02 -5.15
CA VAL A 59 -8.83 -13.06 -5.88
C VAL A 59 -8.59 -13.25 -7.38
N ASP A 60 -7.51 -12.66 -7.89
CA ASP A 60 -7.08 -12.69 -9.28
C ASP A 60 -5.58 -13.06 -9.36
N PRO A 61 -5.25 -14.36 -9.37
CA PRO A 61 -3.88 -14.85 -9.43
C PRO A 61 -3.15 -14.58 -10.74
N TYR A 62 -3.78 -13.94 -11.73
CA TYR A 62 -3.10 -13.48 -12.96
C TYR A 62 -2.98 -11.95 -13.00
N GLY A 63 -3.71 -11.25 -12.15
CA GLY A 63 -3.67 -9.79 -12.04
C GLY A 63 -4.23 -9.07 -13.27
N THR A 64 -5.09 -9.74 -14.04
CA THR A 64 -5.71 -9.25 -15.28
C THR A 64 -6.96 -8.41 -15.04
N GLN A 65 -7.61 -8.58 -13.88
CA GLN A 65 -8.81 -7.83 -13.52
C GLN A 65 -8.50 -6.37 -13.22
N HIS A 66 -9.45 -5.50 -13.55
CA HIS A 66 -9.40 -4.08 -13.22
C HIS A 66 -9.53 -3.86 -11.71
N VAL A 67 -8.65 -3.02 -11.18
CA VAL A 67 -8.60 -2.60 -9.77
C VAL A 67 -9.95 -2.06 -9.30
N GLY A 68 -10.68 -1.32 -10.15
CA GLY A 68 -12.01 -0.80 -9.83
C GLY A 68 -13.01 -1.87 -9.39
N ALA A 69 -13.04 -3.02 -10.08
CA ALA A 69 -13.91 -4.14 -9.73
C ALA A 69 -13.49 -4.80 -8.41
N LEU A 70 -12.18 -4.98 -8.21
CA LEU A 70 -11.61 -5.57 -7.00
C LEU A 70 -11.83 -4.66 -5.77
N LEU A 71 -11.75 -3.34 -5.94
CA LEU A 71 -12.06 -2.35 -4.91
C LEU A 71 -13.52 -2.43 -4.43
N GLY A 72 -14.47 -2.70 -5.33
CA GLY A 72 -15.88 -2.91 -4.97
C GLY A 72 -16.05 -4.05 -3.97
N SER A 73 -15.38 -5.17 -4.23
CA SER A 73 -15.39 -6.33 -3.33
C SER A 73 -14.76 -6.04 -1.96
N ALA A 74 -13.72 -5.19 -1.93
CA ALA A 74 -13.06 -4.79 -0.70
C ALA A 74 -13.94 -3.90 0.18
N LYS A 75 -14.68 -2.96 -0.43
CA LYS A 75 -15.60 -2.06 0.29
C LYS A 75 -16.73 -2.81 0.98
N GLY A 76 -17.26 -3.88 0.37
CA GLY A 76 -18.29 -4.72 0.99
C GLY A 76 -17.83 -5.42 2.28
N LEU A 77 -16.54 -5.76 2.38
CA LEU A 77 -15.92 -6.33 3.57
C LEU A 77 -15.47 -5.27 4.58
N ALA A 78 -15.22 -4.04 4.15
CA ALA A 78 -14.78 -2.96 5.06
C ALA A 78 -15.77 -2.70 6.20
N GLY A 79 -17.07 -2.88 5.96
CA GLY A 79 -18.10 -2.74 6.99
C GLY A 79 -18.14 -3.85 8.04
N SER A 80 -17.49 -5.00 7.79
CA SER A 80 -17.53 -6.16 8.70
C SER A 80 -16.22 -6.47 9.42
N VAL A 81 -15.09 -5.91 8.97
CA VAL A 81 -13.75 -6.27 9.48
C VAL A 81 -13.09 -5.12 10.28
N MET A 82 -13.54 -3.87 10.13
CA MET A 82 -13.08 -2.75 10.98
C MET A 82 -14.24 -1.79 11.28
N VAL A 83 -14.15 -1.06 12.39
CA VAL A 83 -14.90 0.18 12.57
C VAL A 83 -14.34 1.15 11.52
N PRO A 84 -15.10 1.54 10.49
CA PRO A 84 -14.60 2.43 9.47
C PRO A 84 -14.38 3.79 10.13
N GLU A 85 -13.13 4.25 10.18
CA GLU A 85 -12.86 5.66 10.36
C GLU A 85 -13.39 6.35 9.09
N PRO A 86 -14.53 7.08 9.15
CA PRO A 86 -15.31 7.46 7.96
C PRO A 86 -14.54 8.28 6.92
N TRP A 87 -13.43 8.89 7.34
CA TRP A 87 -12.58 9.76 6.52
C TRP A 87 -11.38 9.06 5.86
N GLU A 88 -11.19 7.75 6.02
CA GLU A 88 -10.03 7.04 5.46
C GLU A 88 -10.25 6.51 4.03
N SER A 89 -11.47 6.60 3.48
CA SER A 89 -11.83 6.40 2.05
C SER A 89 -11.12 5.25 1.29
N GLY A 90 -10.70 4.17 1.96
CA GLY A 90 -9.94 3.07 1.35
C GLY A 90 -8.43 3.30 1.19
N HIS A 91 -7.83 4.23 1.94
CA HIS A 91 -6.38 4.50 2.02
C HIS A 91 -5.75 4.00 3.33
N SER A 92 -6.54 3.37 4.20
CA SER A 92 -6.05 2.85 5.47
C SER A 92 -5.14 1.64 5.27
N LEU A 93 -3.86 1.75 5.64
CA LEU A 93 -2.94 0.60 5.54
C LEU A 93 -3.36 -0.54 6.48
N GLN A 94 -3.93 -0.21 7.65
CA GLN A 94 -4.46 -1.19 8.58
C GLN A 94 -5.65 -1.94 7.98
N PHE A 95 -6.56 -1.23 7.30
CA PHE A 95 -7.65 -1.86 6.55
C PHE A 95 -7.11 -2.87 5.54
N TRP A 96 -6.16 -2.46 4.69
CA TRP A 96 -5.65 -3.33 3.63
C TRP A 96 -4.91 -4.54 4.18
N LEU A 97 -4.21 -4.41 5.32
CA LEU A 97 -3.60 -5.56 6.00
C LEU A 97 -4.66 -6.52 6.55
N SER A 98 -5.69 -6.02 7.22
CA SER A 98 -6.80 -6.84 7.72
C SER A 98 -7.55 -7.53 6.59
N TYR A 99 -7.79 -6.81 5.48
CA TYR A 99 -8.43 -7.35 4.28
C TYR A 99 -7.58 -8.45 3.63
N LEU A 100 -6.27 -8.24 3.50
CA LEU A 100 -5.33 -9.27 3.04
C LEU A 100 -5.43 -10.55 3.89
N ARG A 101 -5.41 -10.42 5.22
CA ARG A 101 -5.52 -11.56 6.15
C ARG A 101 -6.84 -12.30 6.00
N ALA A 102 -7.96 -11.57 5.91
CA ALA A 102 -9.27 -12.16 5.67
C ALA A 102 -9.30 -12.94 4.34
N LYS A 103 -8.69 -12.40 3.28
CA LYS A 103 -8.58 -13.10 1.99
C LYS A 103 -7.69 -14.33 2.06
N ARG A 104 -6.55 -14.27 2.77
CA ARG A 104 -5.69 -15.45 2.98
C ARG A 104 -6.45 -16.58 3.66
N LEU A 105 -7.15 -16.26 4.75
CA LEU A 105 -8.00 -17.22 5.48
C LEU A 105 -9.09 -17.81 4.58
N ALA A 106 -9.75 -16.97 3.76
CA ALA A 106 -10.81 -17.42 2.86
C ALA A 106 -10.33 -18.40 1.77
N VAL A 107 -9.05 -18.33 1.37
CA VAL A 107 -8.44 -19.26 0.41
C VAL A 107 -7.64 -20.39 1.08
N GLY A 108 -7.75 -20.54 2.41
CA GLY A 108 -7.10 -21.62 3.17
C GLY A 108 -5.60 -21.45 3.41
N LEU A 109 -5.06 -20.24 3.23
CA LEU A 109 -3.64 -19.95 3.51
C LEU A 109 -3.40 -19.67 4.98
N ALA A 110 -2.28 -20.17 5.49
CA ALA A 110 -1.82 -19.91 6.85
C ALA A 110 -1.50 -18.41 7.06
N PRO A 111 -1.51 -17.93 8.33
CA PRO A 111 -0.97 -16.63 8.71
C PRO A 111 0.46 -16.43 8.22
N LEU A 112 0.88 -15.18 8.05
CA LEU A 112 2.21 -14.87 7.55
C LEU A 112 3.23 -15.12 8.67
N ALA A 113 4.31 -15.84 8.37
CA ALA A 113 5.38 -16.11 9.34
C ALA A 113 6.07 -14.84 9.89
N PHE A 114 5.86 -13.69 9.26
CA PHE A 114 6.39 -12.38 9.65
C PHE A 114 5.27 -11.39 10.02
N ASP A 115 4.10 -11.90 10.41
CA ASP A 115 2.96 -11.08 10.87
C ASP A 115 3.34 -10.09 11.98
N PRO A 116 4.14 -10.45 13.01
CA PRO A 116 4.54 -9.50 14.05
C PRO A 116 5.34 -8.30 13.52
N GLU A 117 6.27 -8.51 12.58
CA GLU A 117 7.01 -7.44 11.92
C GLU A 117 6.11 -6.64 10.97
N LEU A 118 5.23 -7.32 10.25
CA LEU A 118 4.27 -6.69 9.33
C LEU A 118 3.34 -5.74 10.08
N ASP A 119 2.77 -6.18 11.21
CA ASP A 119 1.94 -5.34 12.08
C ASP A 119 2.69 -4.12 12.57
N ARG A 120 3.90 -4.33 13.08
CA ARG A 120 4.75 -3.23 13.58
C ARG A 120 5.03 -2.19 12.49
N TYR A 121 5.35 -2.64 11.27
CA TYR A 121 5.67 -1.74 10.18
C TYR A 121 4.45 -1.07 9.57
N VAL A 122 3.35 -1.80 9.36
CA VAL A 122 2.11 -1.22 8.84
C VAL A 122 1.52 -0.23 9.83
N ALA A 123 1.45 -0.55 11.12
CA ALA A 123 0.95 0.38 12.13
C ALA A 123 1.83 1.64 12.23
N SER A 124 3.16 1.48 12.21
CA SER A 124 4.06 2.62 12.22
C SER A 124 3.95 3.45 10.94
N CYS A 125 3.84 2.83 9.77
CA CYS A 125 3.69 3.53 8.49
C CYS A 125 2.34 4.26 8.46
N TRP A 126 1.27 3.63 8.91
CA TRP A 126 -0.06 4.25 8.97
C TRP A 126 -0.07 5.45 9.89
N ARG A 127 0.46 5.34 11.11
CA ARG A 127 0.56 6.48 12.03
C ARG A 127 1.42 7.60 11.44
N ASP A 128 2.61 7.28 10.94
CA ASP A 128 3.54 8.29 10.43
C ASP A 128 3.01 8.94 9.13
N TRP A 129 2.33 8.18 8.26
CA TRP A 129 1.75 8.68 7.01
C TRP A 129 0.44 9.44 7.23
N ARG A 130 -0.52 8.88 7.97
CA ARG A 130 -1.81 9.52 8.30
C ARG A 130 -1.61 10.80 9.12
N VAL A 131 -0.84 10.71 10.21
CA VAL A 131 -0.72 11.82 11.17
C VAL A 131 0.23 12.88 10.66
N LYS A 132 1.43 12.50 10.19
CA LYS A 132 2.41 13.52 9.82
C LYS A 132 2.10 14.19 8.50
N MET A 133 1.57 13.48 7.50
CA MET A 133 1.24 14.13 6.21
C MET A 133 0.08 15.12 6.33
N ARG A 134 -0.82 14.93 7.31
CA ARG A 134 -2.01 15.76 7.47
C ARG A 134 -1.82 16.89 8.49
N TYR A 135 -1.07 16.67 9.57
CA TYR A 135 -1.00 17.62 10.69
C TYR A 135 0.39 18.19 10.94
N VAL A 136 1.44 17.61 10.35
CA VAL A 136 2.81 18.11 10.50
C VAL A 136 3.21 18.81 9.20
N PRO A 137 3.62 20.09 9.25
CA PRO A 137 4.17 20.74 8.06
C PRO A 137 5.32 19.90 7.50
N TRP A 138 5.32 19.66 6.19
CA TRP A 138 6.26 18.73 5.54
C TRP A 138 7.73 19.10 5.78
N GLN A 139 8.00 20.37 6.11
CA GLN A 139 9.30 20.92 6.46
C GLN A 139 9.86 20.38 7.79
N VAL A 140 9.00 19.88 8.70
CA VAL A 140 9.40 19.40 10.03
C VAL A 140 9.86 17.93 10.00
N ILE A 141 9.58 17.20 8.92
CA ILE A 141 10.03 15.82 8.76
C ILE A 141 11.56 15.80 8.64
N THR A 142 12.22 15.14 9.58
CA THR A 142 13.69 15.01 9.56
C THR A 142 14.14 14.01 8.50
N GLY A 143 15.37 14.17 8.00
CA GLY A 143 15.95 13.21 7.05
C GLY A 143 16.01 11.78 7.62
N ARG A 144 16.28 11.63 8.92
CA ARG A 144 16.29 10.34 9.62
C ARG A 144 14.92 9.69 9.66
N GLU A 145 13.86 10.45 9.86
CA GLU A 145 12.49 9.93 9.84
C GLU A 145 12.08 9.51 8.43
N ALA A 146 12.33 10.36 7.43
CA ALA A 146 12.04 10.04 6.04
C ALA A 146 12.79 8.78 5.57
N ALA A 147 14.08 8.68 5.87
CA ALA A 147 14.90 7.51 5.54
C ALA A 147 14.39 6.23 6.22
N ARG A 148 14.01 6.31 7.50
CA ARG A 148 13.44 5.17 8.24
C ARG A 148 12.10 4.74 7.65
N PHE A 149 11.25 5.69 7.27
CA PHE A 149 9.97 5.41 6.65
C PHE A 149 10.15 4.70 5.30
N VAL A 150 10.97 5.27 4.40
CA VAL A 150 11.28 4.67 3.09
C VAL A 150 11.89 3.27 3.25
N TRP A 151 12.76 3.06 4.25
CA TRP A 151 13.33 1.74 4.53
C TRP A 151 12.27 0.71 4.91
N ARG A 152 11.28 1.05 5.76
CA ARG A 152 10.19 0.14 6.16
C ARG A 152 9.32 -0.25 4.96
N VAL A 153 9.01 0.73 4.11
CA VAL A 153 8.25 0.48 2.88
C VAL A 153 9.03 -0.40 1.92
N ARG A 154 10.34 -0.18 1.77
CA ARG A 154 11.20 -1.07 0.98
C ARG A 154 11.23 -2.50 1.55
N TRP A 155 11.26 -2.65 2.87
CA TRP A 155 11.18 -3.97 3.52
C TRP A 155 9.87 -4.70 3.16
N LEU A 156 8.75 -3.97 3.11
CA LEU A 156 7.43 -4.50 2.73
C LEU A 156 7.41 -4.88 1.25
N ALA A 157 7.83 -3.98 0.35
CA ALA A 157 7.87 -4.22 -1.08
C ALA A 157 8.78 -5.40 -1.47
N ALA A 158 9.89 -5.61 -0.74
CA ALA A 158 10.79 -6.75 -0.92
C ALA A 158 10.17 -8.09 -0.52
N ARG A 159 9.10 -8.08 0.28
CA ARG A 159 8.37 -9.28 0.74
C ARG A 159 7.03 -9.46 0.04
N ARG A 160 6.70 -8.62 -0.94
CA ARG A 160 5.38 -8.56 -1.57
C ARG A 160 4.90 -9.95 -2.03
N ASP A 161 5.73 -10.76 -2.67
CA ASP A 161 5.34 -12.09 -3.13
C ASP A 161 4.95 -13.04 -1.99
N ARG A 162 5.56 -12.89 -0.82
CA ARG A 162 5.24 -13.68 0.36
C ARG A 162 3.91 -13.27 1.00
N LEU A 163 3.36 -12.10 0.66
CA LEU A 163 2.10 -11.61 1.22
C LEU A 163 0.90 -12.39 0.67
N TRP A 164 0.97 -12.86 -0.57
CA TRP A 164 -0.16 -13.52 -1.25
C TRP A 164 0.07 -15.03 -1.51
N ARG A 165 1.30 -15.50 -1.37
CA ARG A 165 1.64 -16.94 -1.38
C ARG A 165 1.50 -17.54 0.02
#